data_AF-A0A8H8T4N6-F1
#
_entry.id   AF-A0A8H8T4N6-F1
#
_cell.length_a   1.000
_cell.length_b   1.000
_cell.length_c   1.000
_cell.angle_alpha   90.00
_cell.angle_beta   90.00
_cell.angle_gamma   90.00
#
_symmetry.space_group_name_H-M   'P 1'
#
loop_
_entity.id
_entity.type
_entity.pdbx_description
1 polymer ?
#
loop_
_entity_poly.entity_id
_entity_poly.type
_entity_poly.pdbx_seq_one_letter_code
_entity_poly.pdbx_strand_id
1 'polypeptide(L)'
;MGQQGSEGPPRAPEFHYSPPLPGRTSNVPPLTRPKIHRYVAVASYTAVGIISIYNIFFADYGEQEHVFSPARRWLDRQKAAFWTLSPAEQAAADRLKRQQELPRDTDRPT
;
A
#
# COMPACT_ATOMS: atom_id res chain seq x y z
N MET A 1 -48.13 -15.58 -55.67
CA MET A 1 -47.54 -16.19 -54.46
C MET A 1 -46.03 -15.98 -54.49
N GLY A 2 -45.53 -14.99 -53.75
CA GLY A 2 -44.11 -14.70 -53.63
C GLY A 2 -43.80 -14.48 -52.15
N GLN A 3 -43.14 -15.46 -51.57
CA GLN A 3 -42.87 -15.66 -50.14
C GLN A 3 -42.30 -14.40 -49.47
N GLN A 4 -42.93 -13.96 -48.38
CA GLN A 4 -42.34 -13.03 -47.40
C GLN A 4 -41.18 -13.75 -46.71
N GLY A 5 -39.95 -13.28 -46.94
CA GLY A 5 -38.80 -13.70 -46.17
C GLY A 5 -38.83 -13.01 -44.81
N SER A 6 -39.02 -13.80 -43.76
CA SER A 6 -38.95 -13.36 -42.37
C SER A 6 -37.55 -12.84 -42.03
N GLU A 7 -37.44 -11.53 -41.78
CA GLU A 7 -36.22 -10.91 -41.24
C GLU A 7 -36.06 -11.33 -39.77
N GLY A 8 -35.29 -12.39 -39.54
CA GLY A 8 -34.80 -12.76 -38.21
C GLY A 8 -33.75 -11.76 -37.70
N PRO A 9 -33.45 -11.78 -36.38
CA PRO A 9 -32.54 -10.82 -35.76
C PRO A 9 -31.14 -10.85 -36.40
N PRO A 10 -30.41 -9.71 -36.42
CA PRO A 10 -29.09 -9.63 -37.04
C PRO A 10 -28.17 -10.70 -36.45
N ARG A 11 -27.62 -11.56 -37.32
CA ARG A 11 -26.66 -12.60 -36.90
C ARG A 11 -25.49 -11.93 -36.20
N ALA A 12 -25.17 -12.42 -35.00
CA ALA A 12 -23.96 -12.00 -34.29
C ALA A 12 -22.74 -12.18 -35.21
N PRO A 13 -21.74 -11.28 -35.15
CA PRO A 13 -20.52 -11.45 -35.92
C PRO A 13 -19.93 -12.82 -35.57
N GLU A 14 -19.81 -13.69 -36.57
CA GLU A 14 -19.14 -14.98 -36.39
C GLU A 14 -17.67 -14.70 -36.11
N PHE A 15 -17.32 -14.68 -34.84
CA PHE A 15 -15.94 -14.80 -34.41
C PHE A 15 -15.51 -16.21 -34.78
N HIS A 16 -14.97 -16.35 -35.99
CA HIS A 16 -14.42 -17.58 -36.50
C HIS A 16 -13.19 -17.92 -35.65
N TYR A 17 -13.42 -18.59 -34.53
CA TYR A 17 -12.36 -19.06 -33.66
C TYR A 17 -11.70 -20.23 -34.37
N SER A 18 -10.73 -19.91 -35.22
CA SER A 18 -9.85 -20.93 -35.78
C SER A 18 -9.20 -21.64 -34.58
N PRO A 19 -9.45 -22.95 -34.37
CA PRO A 19 -8.79 -23.67 -33.29
C PRO A 19 -7.28 -23.48 -33.43
N PRO A 20 -6.56 -23.25 -32.32
CA PRO A 20 -5.11 -23.10 -32.38
C PRO A 20 -4.54 -24.33 -33.07
N LEU A 21 -3.85 -24.12 -34.19
CA LEU A 21 -3.24 -25.21 -34.95
C LEU A 21 -2.30 -25.99 -34.01
N PRO A 22 -2.45 -27.31 -33.89
CA PRO A 22 -1.57 -28.11 -33.05
C PRO A 22 -0.13 -27.96 -33.54
N GLY A 23 0.77 -27.54 -32.66
CA GLY A 23 2.18 -27.33 -32.98
C GLY A 23 2.54 -25.93 -33.53
N ARG A 24 1.57 -25.01 -33.72
CA ARG A 24 1.89 -23.60 -33.98
C ARG A 24 2.09 -22.88 -32.64
N THR A 25 3.27 -23.07 -32.04
CA THR A 25 3.80 -22.01 -31.18
C THR A 25 3.96 -20.79 -32.10
N SER A 26 3.35 -19.66 -31.77
CA SER A 26 3.59 -18.45 -32.53
C SER A 26 5.08 -18.13 -32.41
N ASN A 27 5.87 -18.39 -33.46
CA ASN A 27 7.26 -17.93 -33.59
C ASN A 27 7.36 -16.40 -33.70
N VAL A 28 6.24 -15.69 -33.54
CA VAL A 28 6.22 -14.25 -33.35
C VAL A 28 6.83 -14.00 -31.97
N PRO A 29 8.05 -13.45 -31.86
CA PRO A 29 8.55 -13.06 -30.55
C PRO A 29 7.51 -12.13 -29.93
N PRO A 30 7.14 -12.33 -28.65
CA PRO A 30 6.17 -11.45 -28.01
C PRO A 30 6.64 -10.01 -28.24
N LEU A 31 5.73 -9.12 -28.66
CA LEU A 31 6.02 -7.71 -28.94
C LEU A 31 6.41 -6.92 -27.68
N THR A 32 6.86 -7.60 -26.64
CA THR A 32 7.27 -7.06 -25.36
C THR A 32 8.77 -6.87 -25.40
N ARG A 33 9.25 -5.62 -25.42
CA ARG A 33 10.65 -5.35 -25.16
C ARG A 33 10.99 -5.90 -23.76
N PRO A 34 11.96 -6.82 -23.62
CA PRO A 34 12.14 -7.58 -22.37
C PRO A 34 12.44 -6.69 -21.16
N LYS A 35 13.06 -5.52 -21.37
CA LYS A 35 13.28 -4.52 -20.32
C LYS A 35 11.98 -3.88 -19.82
N ILE A 36 11.04 -3.57 -20.73
CA ILE A 36 9.74 -2.98 -20.36
C ILE A 36 8.96 -3.94 -19.48
N HIS A 37 8.97 -5.23 -19.79
CA HIS A 37 8.31 -6.25 -18.97
C HIS A 37 8.83 -6.26 -17.52
N ARG A 38 10.14 -6.10 -17.32
CA ARG A 38 10.73 -6.02 -15.96
C ARG A 38 10.30 -4.75 -15.24
N TYR A 39 10.29 -3.60 -15.91
CA TYR A 39 9.81 -2.35 -15.31
C TYR A 39 8.33 -2.41 -14.94
N VAL A 40 7.49 -2.97 -15.82
CA VAL A 40 6.06 -3.15 -15.55
C VAL A 40 5.87 -4.10 -14.37
N ALA A 41 6.61 -5.21 -14.30
CA ALA A 41 6.53 -6.14 -13.18
C ALA A 41 6.91 -5.44 -11.86
N VAL A 42 8.04 -4.74 -11.81
CA VAL A 42 8.47 -3.99 -10.62
C VAL A 42 7.42 -2.94 -10.23
N ALA A 43 6.95 -2.15 -11.19
CA ALA A 43 5.93 -1.13 -10.94
C ALA A 43 4.63 -1.73 -10.38
N SER A 44 4.19 -2.87 -10.91
CA SER A 44 3.00 -3.58 -10.40
C SER A 44 3.18 -4.06 -8.97
N TYR A 45 4.32 -4.70 -8.65
CA TYR A 45 4.60 -5.14 -7.27
C TYR A 45 4.71 -3.96 -6.31
N THR A 46 5.37 -2.87 -6.72
CA THR A 46 5.46 -1.64 -5.93
C THR A 46 4.09 -1.01 -5.72
N ALA A 47 3.25 -0.94 -6.76
CA ALA A 47 1.90 -0.39 -6.67
C ALA A 47 1.03 -1.19 -5.69
N VAL A 48 1.07 -2.52 -5.75
CA VAL A 48 0.35 -3.39 -4.79
C VAL A 48 0.82 -3.12 -3.36
N GLY A 49 2.14 -2.99 -3.15
CA GLY A 49 2.70 -2.63 -1.83
C GLY A 49 2.21 -1.28 -1.33
N ILE A 50 2.26 -0.24 -2.16
CA ILE A 50 1.80 1.12 -1.82
C ILE A 50 0.30 1.12 -1.47
N ILE A 51 -0.53 0.49 -2.30
CA ILE A 51 -1.98 0.39 -2.08
C ILE A 51 -2.25 -0.33 -0.75
N SER A 52 -1.50 -1.37 -0.44
CA SER A 52 -1.65 -2.12 0.81
C SER A 52 -1.31 -1.26 2.02
N ILE A 53 -0.20 -0.52 1.99
CA ILE A 53 0.20 0.41 3.05
C ILE A 53 -0.85 1.51 3.23
N TYR A 54 -1.35 2.07 2.12
CA TYR A 54 -2.40 3.09 2.17
C TYR A 54 -3.66 2.56 2.85
N ASN A 55 -4.12 1.38 2.48
CA ASN A 55 -5.29 0.76 3.10
C ASN A 55 -5.08 0.51 4.60
N ILE A 56 -3.94 -0.06 4.99
CA ILE A 56 -3.67 -0.40 6.39
C ILE A 56 -3.61 0.86 7.26
N PHE A 57 -2.93 1.93 6.82
CA PHE A 57 -2.60 3.06 7.71
C PHE A 57 -3.35 4.36 7.42
N PHE A 58 -3.84 4.60 6.21
CA PHE A 58 -4.37 5.90 5.79
C PHE A 58 -5.84 5.86 5.35
N ALA A 59 -6.33 4.75 4.81
CA ALA A 59 -7.71 4.65 4.37
C ALA A 59 -8.69 4.83 5.54
N ASP A 60 -9.73 5.62 5.35
CA ASP A 60 -10.80 5.78 6.33
C ASP A 60 -11.89 4.73 6.08
N TYR A 61 -12.18 3.92 7.10
CA TYR A 61 -13.18 2.86 7.05
C TYR A 61 -14.43 3.19 7.89
N GLY A 62 -14.54 4.43 8.38
CA GLY A 62 -15.65 4.89 9.20
C GLY A 62 -15.49 4.58 10.69
N GLU A 63 -16.58 4.74 11.44
CA GLU A 63 -16.55 4.73 12.92
C GLU A 63 -16.45 3.33 13.55
N GLN A 64 -16.55 2.25 12.77
CA GLN A 64 -16.47 0.89 13.30
C GLN A 64 -15.02 0.41 13.40
N GLU A 65 -14.72 -0.43 14.40
CA GLU A 65 -13.38 -1.02 14.58
C GLU A 65 -13.01 -1.84 13.33
N HIS A 66 -12.00 -1.38 12.60
CA HIS A 66 -11.53 -2.05 11.39
C HIS A 66 -10.47 -3.11 11.72
N VAL A 67 -10.31 -4.11 10.85
CA VAL A 67 -9.29 -5.17 11.01
C VAL A 67 -7.85 -4.63 11.08
N PHE A 68 -7.63 -3.40 10.61
CA PHE A 68 -6.34 -2.72 10.64
C PHE A 68 -6.16 -1.80 11.86
N SER A 69 -7.18 -1.61 12.69
CA SER A 69 -7.09 -0.80 13.92
C SER A 69 -5.97 -1.26 14.87
N PRO A 70 -5.74 -2.58 15.10
CA PRO A 70 -4.60 -3.03 15.92
C PRO A 70 -3.23 -2.62 15.34
N ALA A 71 -3.09 -2.67 14.01
CA ALA A 71 -1.86 -2.28 13.32
C ALA A 71 -1.61 -0.76 13.42
N ARG A 72 -2.66 0.05 13.29
CA ARG A 72 -2.59 1.51 13.50
C ARG A 72 -2.18 1.85 14.93
N ARG A 73 -2.79 1.22 15.93
CA ARG A 73 -2.41 1.40 17.35
C ARG A 73 -0.95 1.01 17.61
N TRP A 74 -0.45 -0.05 16.97
CA TRP A 74 0.97 -0.40 17.06
C TRP A 74 1.86 0.69 16.46
N LEU A 75 1.53 1.18 15.26
CA LEU A 75 2.29 2.24 14.61
C LEU A 75 2.29 3.53 15.44
N ASP A 76 1.16 3.90 16.04
CA ASP A 76 1.08 5.08 16.91
C ASP A 76 1.96 4.94 18.15
N ARG A 77 2.06 3.74 18.74
CA ARG A 77 3.02 3.48 19.82
C ARG A 77 4.46 3.60 19.35
N GLN A 78 4.78 3.13 18.15
CA GLN A 78 6.12 3.29 17.58
C GLN A 78 6.43 4.78 17.33
N LYS A 79 5.49 5.53 16.73
CA LYS A 79 5.63 6.97 16.52
C LYS A 79 5.74 7.73 17.83
N ALA A 80 5.01 7.35 18.87
CA ALA A 80 5.20 7.93 20.18
C ALA A 80 6.63 7.65 20.68
N ALA A 81 7.05 6.38 20.69
CA ALA A 81 8.37 5.97 21.17
C ALA A 81 9.55 6.63 20.43
N PHE A 82 9.42 6.90 19.12
CA PHE A 82 10.46 7.57 18.33
C PHE A 82 10.51 9.09 18.57
N TRP A 83 9.41 9.73 18.95
CA TRP A 83 9.33 11.18 19.18
C TRP A 83 9.37 11.56 20.67
N THR A 84 9.25 10.59 21.57
CA THR A 84 9.43 10.77 23.01
C THR A 84 10.82 10.31 23.43
N LEU A 85 11.36 10.89 24.51
CA LEU A 85 12.57 10.38 25.16
C LEU A 85 12.37 8.91 25.51
N SER A 86 13.39 8.09 25.28
CA SER A 86 13.37 6.72 25.78
C SER A 86 13.18 6.72 27.31
N PRO A 87 12.63 5.66 27.92
CA PRO A 87 12.41 5.62 29.37
C PRO A 87 13.68 5.92 30.19
N ALA A 88 14.85 5.54 29.66
CA ALA A 88 16.14 5.83 30.27
C ALA A 88 16.50 7.33 30.19
N GLU A 89 16.28 7.96 29.04
CA GLU A 89 16.51 9.40 28.86
C GLU A 89 15.52 10.24 29.65
N GLN A 90 14.27 9.79 29.75
CA GLN A 90 13.25 10.45 30.56
C GLN A 90 13.61 10.39 32.05
N ALA A 91 14.11 9.24 32.53
CA ALA A 91 14.61 9.11 33.90
C ALA A 91 15.89 9.94 34.17
N ALA A 92 16.69 10.23 33.14
CA ALA A 92 17.84 11.13 33.25
C ALA A 92 17.40 12.60 33.28
N ALA A 93 16.44 12.98 32.42
CA ALA A 93 15.84 14.30 32.38
C ALA A 93 15.14 14.65 33.71
N ASP A 94 14.38 13.71 34.28
CA ASP A 94 13.72 13.89 35.58
C ASP A 94 14.72 14.07 36.73
N ARG A 95 15.86 13.36 36.67
CA ARG A 95 16.95 13.52 37.65
C ARG A 95 17.59 14.90 37.55
N LEU A 96 17.87 15.36 36.32
CA LEU A 96 18.41 16.69 36.07
C LEU A 96 17.45 17.79 36.53
N LYS A 97 16.16 17.67 36.21
CA LYS A 97 15.13 18.62 36.65
C LYS A 97 15.06 18.72 38.17
N ARG A 98 15.06 17.58 38.88
CA ARG A 98 15.10 17.56 40.35
C ARG A 98 16.36 18.22 40.93
N GLN A 99 17.52 18.06 40.29
CA GLN A 99 18.75 18.73 40.70
C GLN A 99 18.72 20.25 40.47
N GLN A 100 17.93 20.73 39.51
CA GLN A 100 17.72 22.16 39.28
C GLN A 100 16.70 22.78 40.23
N GLU A 101 15.69 22.01 40.67
CA GLU A 101 14.65 22.47 41.61
C GLU A 101 15.12 22.47 43.07
N LEU A 102 16.17 21.71 43.41
CA LEU A 102 16.90 21.92 44.66
C LEU A 102 17.50 23.32 44.64
N PRO A 103 17.32 24.14 45.71
CA PRO A 103 17.82 25.51 45.72
C PRO A 103 19.31 25.47 45.47
N ARG A 104 19.71 26.00 44.31
CA ARG A 104 21.12 26.16 43.95
C ARG A 104 21.67 27.13 44.98
N ASP A 105 22.40 26.61 45.97
CA ASP A 105 23.09 27.35 47.04
C ASP A 105 24.25 28.17 46.45
N THR A 106 23.91 29.04 45.50
CA THR A 106 24.83 29.86 44.70
C THR A 106 24.48 31.35 44.82
N ASP A 107 23.35 31.70 45.45
CA ASP A 107 23.06 33.09 45.85
C ASP A 107 23.67 33.44 47.23
N ARG A 108 24.88 32.94 47.52
CA ARG A 108 25.68 33.43 48.66
C ARG A 108 26.64 34.51 48.17
N PRO A 109 26.35 35.81 48.37
CA PRO A 109 27.35 36.84 48.16
C PRO A 109 28.44 36.66 49.23
N THR A 110 29.68 36.48 48.79
CA THR A 110 30.89 36.64 49.60
C THR A 110 31.64 37.87 49.12
#